data_AF-A0A9D3WB49-F1
#
_entry.id   AF-A0A9D3WB49-F1
#
_cell.length_a   1.000
_cell.length_b   1.000
_cell.length_c   1.000
_cell.angle_alpha   90.00
_cell.angle_beta   90.00
_cell.angle_gamma   90.00
#
_symmetry.space_group_name_H-M   'P 1'
#
loop_
_entity.id
_entity.type
_entity.pdbx_description
1 polymer ?
#
loop_
_entity_poly.entity_id
_entity_poly.type
_entity_poly.pdbx_seq_one_letter_code
_entity_poly.pdbx_strand_id
1 'polypeptide(L)'
;MNVPIVTYEDIKPYIDRITNGEPSNILLAESVLEFFRSSGTSGGQPKLIPVTAETLKLSAISSALLTAVMKKHFGNLDQAVKSLEFQFAKEETETP
;
A
#
# COMPACT_ATOMS: atom_id res chain seq x y z
N MET A 1 23.75 -11.92 6.68
CA MET A 1 22.30 -12.11 6.46
C MET A 1 22.11 -12.67 5.07
N ASN A 2 21.33 -13.73 4.91
CA ASN A 2 21.01 -14.30 3.60
C ASN A 2 19.49 -14.19 3.43
N VAL A 3 19.05 -13.15 2.71
CA VAL A 3 17.62 -12.90 2.44
C VAL A 3 17.36 -13.31 0.99
N PRO A 4 16.53 -14.35 0.74
CA PRO A 4 16.29 -14.82 -0.62
C PRO A 4 15.41 -13.84 -1.40
N ILE A 5 15.54 -13.86 -2.71
CA ILE A 5 14.55 -13.26 -3.61
C ILE A 5 13.32 -14.16 -3.58
N VAL A 6 12.15 -13.60 -3.29
CA VAL A 6 10.90 -14.33 -3.10
C VAL A 6 9.79 -13.79 -4.01
N THR A 7 8.81 -14.63 -4.26
CA THR A 7 7.54 -14.30 -4.91
C THR A 7 6.44 -14.12 -3.85
N TYR A 8 5.25 -13.71 -4.29
CA TYR A 8 4.09 -13.61 -3.39
C TYR A 8 3.71 -14.97 -2.81
N GLU A 9 3.84 -16.06 -3.58
CA GLU A 9 3.45 -17.40 -3.12
C GLU A 9 4.31 -17.88 -1.96
N ASP A 10 5.58 -17.46 -1.92
CA ASP A 10 6.51 -17.83 -0.84
C ASP A 10 6.13 -17.15 0.49
N ILE A 11 5.52 -15.96 0.43
CA ILE A 11 5.12 -15.18 1.62
C ILE A 11 3.64 -15.29 1.95
N LYS A 12 2.81 -15.76 1.02
CA LYS A 12 1.35 -15.92 1.19
C LYS A 12 0.98 -16.68 2.47
N PRO A 13 1.65 -17.78 2.87
CA PRO A 13 1.31 -18.48 4.11
C PRO A 13 1.42 -17.60 5.36
N TYR A 14 2.36 -16.66 5.41
CA TYR A 14 2.49 -15.71 6.52
C TYR A 14 1.40 -14.65 6.48
N ILE A 15 1.08 -14.14 5.29
CA ILE A 15 -0.02 -13.19 5.08
C ILE A 15 -1.33 -13.82 5.54
N ASP A 16 -1.63 -15.04 5.10
CA ASP A 16 -2.85 -15.76 5.48
C ASP A 16 -2.95 -15.91 7.01
N ARG A 17 -1.85 -16.25 7.70
CA ARG A 17 -1.80 -16.34 9.17
C ARG A 17 -2.14 -15.01 9.84
N ILE A 18 -1.57 -13.90 9.35
CA ILE A 18 -1.85 -12.55 9.90
C ILE A 18 -3.33 -12.18 9.66
N THR A 19 -3.85 -12.47 8.47
CA THR A 19 -5.27 -12.19 8.16
C THR A 19 -6.24 -13.03 9.00
N ASN A 20 -5.81 -14.15 9.56
CA ASN A 20 -6.58 -14.98 10.51
C ASN A 20 -6.29 -14.62 11.98
N GLY A 21 -5.68 -13.46 12.24
CA GLY A 21 -5.50 -12.91 13.58
C GLY A 21 -4.17 -13.21 14.27
N GLU A 22 -3.22 -13.89 13.60
CA GLU A 22 -1.88 -14.05 14.17
C GLU A 22 -1.12 -12.70 14.19
N PRO A 23 -0.35 -12.37 15.24
CA PRO A 23 0.44 -11.14 15.28
C PRO A 23 1.39 -11.00 14.09
N SER A 24 1.54 -9.78 13.58
CA SER A 24 2.34 -9.48 12.38
C SER A 24 3.84 -9.72 12.52
N ASN A 25 4.35 -9.93 13.74
CA ASN A 25 5.79 -10.13 14.03
C ASN A 25 6.41 -11.37 13.38
N ILE A 26 5.58 -12.24 12.79
CA ILE A 26 6.03 -13.34 11.94
C ILE A 26 6.61 -12.89 10.59
N LEU A 27 6.29 -11.65 10.14
CA LEU A 27 6.74 -11.09 8.87
C LEU A 27 7.24 -9.64 8.99
N LEU A 28 6.62 -8.83 9.85
CA LEU A 28 6.86 -7.38 9.97
C LEU A 28 7.19 -7.00 11.40
N ALA A 29 8.12 -6.07 11.60
CA ALA A 29 8.44 -5.56 12.92
C ALA A 29 7.28 -4.73 13.53
N GLU A 30 6.50 -4.05 12.69
CA GLU A 30 5.35 -3.24 13.10
C GLU A 30 4.02 -4.00 12.94
N SER A 31 3.02 -3.59 13.71
CA SER A 31 1.64 -4.08 13.56
C SER A 31 1.06 -3.69 12.21
N VAL A 32 0.39 -4.64 11.56
CA VAL A 32 -0.40 -4.37 10.36
C VAL A 32 -1.66 -3.60 10.77
N LEU A 33 -1.96 -2.52 10.06
CA LEU A 33 -3.17 -1.71 10.24
C LEU A 33 -4.29 -2.17 9.30
N GLU A 34 -3.94 -2.44 8.04
CA GLU A 34 -4.84 -2.85 6.99
C GLU A 34 -4.07 -3.57 5.87
N PHE A 35 -4.79 -4.08 4.87
CA PHE A 35 -4.19 -4.69 3.69
C PHE A 35 -4.63 -3.99 2.41
N PHE A 36 -3.67 -3.58 1.59
CA PHE A 36 -3.96 -3.15 0.23
C PHE A 36 -4.20 -4.35 -0.67
N ARG A 37 -5.26 -4.28 -1.47
CA ARG A 37 -5.60 -5.28 -2.48
C ARG A 37 -4.95 -4.89 -3.79
N SER A 38 -3.88 -5.58 -4.17
CA SER A 38 -3.21 -5.32 -5.44
C SER A 38 -4.10 -5.72 -6.63
N SER A 39 -3.91 -5.09 -7.79
CA SER A 39 -4.59 -5.51 -9.02
C SER A 39 -4.14 -6.88 -9.54
N GLY A 40 -2.94 -7.32 -9.14
CA GLY A 40 -2.45 -8.66 -9.40
C GLY A 40 -3.10 -9.70 -8.50
N THR A 41 -3.28 -10.92 -9.02
CA THR A 41 -3.95 -12.00 -8.31
C THR A 41 -3.02 -13.18 -8.01
N SER A 42 -3.42 -13.98 -7.02
CA SER A 42 -2.86 -15.28 -6.65
C SER A 42 -4.05 -16.21 -6.41
N GLY A 43 -4.13 -17.33 -7.14
CA GLY A 43 -5.29 -18.23 -7.06
C GLY A 43 -6.63 -17.57 -7.40
N GLY A 44 -6.64 -16.54 -8.24
CA GLY A 44 -7.83 -15.77 -8.61
C GLY A 44 -8.26 -14.70 -7.58
N GLN A 45 -7.58 -14.60 -6.44
CA GLN A 45 -7.85 -13.59 -5.43
C GLN A 45 -6.80 -12.47 -5.47
N PRO A 46 -7.16 -11.21 -5.17
CA PRO A 46 -6.19 -10.11 -5.07
C PRO A 46 -5.10 -10.43 -4.05
N LYS A 47 -3.85 -10.08 -4.38
CA LYS A 47 -2.75 -10.15 -3.40
C LYS A 47 -2.97 -9.11 -2.31
N LEU A 48 -2.85 -9.52 -1.05
CA LEU A 48 -2.98 -8.67 0.12
C LEU A 48 -1.59 -8.17 0.52
N ILE A 49 -1.39 -6.86 0.50
CA ILE A 49 -0.13 -6.21 0.82
C ILE A 49 -0.28 -5.53 2.19
N PRO A 50 0.50 -5.91 3.21
CA PRO A 50 0.37 -5.35 4.55
C PRO A 50 0.73 -3.87 4.56
N VAL A 51 -0.08 -3.08 5.27
CA VAL A 51 0.11 -1.64 5.47
C VAL A 51 0.41 -1.39 6.94
N THR A 52 1.48 -0.63 7.18
CA THR A 52 1.89 -0.20 8.52
C THR A 52 1.75 1.32 8.64
N ALA A 53 1.94 1.84 9.87
CA ALA A 53 1.97 3.28 10.09
C ALA A 53 3.10 3.95 9.28
N GLU A 54 4.25 3.29 9.13
CA GLU A 54 5.33 3.76 8.27
C GLU A 54 4.91 3.83 6.80
N THR A 55 4.20 2.82 6.29
CA THR A 55 3.67 2.80 4.91
C THR A 55 2.79 4.03 4.62
N LEU A 56 1.90 4.38 5.54
CA LEU A 56 1.03 5.56 5.39
C LEU A 56 1.82 6.88 5.37
N LYS A 57 2.85 7.00 6.22
CA LYS A 57 3.73 8.17 6.25
C LYS A 57 4.50 8.32 4.93
N LEU A 58 5.04 7.21 4.40
CA LEU A 58 5.76 7.22 3.13
C LEU A 58 4.86 7.61 1.96
N SER A 59 3.60 7.16 1.94
CA SER A 59 2.61 7.59 0.94
C SER A 59 2.34 9.10 0.98
N ALA A 60 2.22 9.69 2.17
CA ALA A 60 2.05 11.14 2.31
C ALA A 60 3.29 11.92 1.82
N ILE A 61 4.50 11.44 2.13
CA ILE A 61 5.75 12.04 1.65
C ILE A 61 5.84 11.95 0.12
N SER A 62 5.48 10.79 -0.46
CA SER A 62 5.46 10.59 -1.91
C SER A 62 4.54 11.60 -2.61
N SER A 63 3.33 11.81 -2.08
CA SER A 63 2.39 12.81 -2.59
C SER A 63 2.94 14.24 -2.51
N ALA A 64 3.57 14.59 -1.39
CA ALA A 64 4.21 15.90 -1.21
C ALA A 64 5.37 16.11 -2.20
N LEU A 65 6.19 15.08 -2.44
CA LEU A 65 7.29 15.13 -3.41
C LEU A 65 6.78 15.28 -4.84
N LEU A 66 5.75 14.52 -5.24
CA LEU A 66 5.12 14.66 -6.54
C LEU A 66 4.62 16.09 -6.74
N THR A 67 3.93 16.64 -5.74
CA THR A 67 3.46 18.04 -5.76
C THR A 67 4.61 19.03 -5.93
N ALA A 68 5.71 18.85 -5.20
CA ALA A 68 6.88 19.73 -5.29
C ALA A 68 7.54 19.68 -6.68
N VAL A 69 7.67 18.49 -7.27
CA VAL A 69 8.19 18.32 -8.63
C VAL A 69 7.28 19.00 -9.64
N MET A 70 5.96 18.82 -9.52
CA MET A 70 4.98 19.45 -10.41
C MET A 70 5.07 20.98 -10.34
N LYS A 71 5.15 21.57 -9.14
CA LYS A 71 5.33 23.02 -8.97
C LYS A 71 6.61 23.53 -9.60
N LYS A 72 7.71 22.80 -9.45
CA LYS A 72 9.03 23.18 -10.00
C LYS A 72 9.01 23.22 -11.53
N HIS A 73 8.37 22.26 -12.19
CA HIS A 73 8.44 22.12 -13.63
C HIS A 73 7.30 22.81 -14.40
N PHE A 74 6.13 22.92 -13.79
CA PHE A 74 4.94 23.46 -14.46
C PHE A 74 4.48 24.82 -13.91
N GLY A 75 5.09 25.30 -12.81
CA GLY A 75 4.78 26.60 -12.20
C GLY A 75 3.36 26.71 -11.63
N ASN A 76 3.10 27.77 -10.84
CA ASN A 76 1.79 28.34 -10.45
C ASN A 76 0.53 27.44 -10.36
N LEU A 77 0.64 26.17 -9.96
CA LEU A 77 -0.51 25.30 -9.64
C LEU A 77 -1.34 25.86 -8.47
N ASP A 78 -0.73 26.73 -7.67
CA ASP A 78 -1.36 27.41 -6.53
C ASP A 78 -2.23 28.61 -6.98
N GLN A 79 -2.09 29.08 -8.23
CA GLN A 79 -2.89 30.17 -8.79
C GLN A 79 -4.07 29.59 -9.59
N ALA A 80 -5.17 29.33 -8.88
CA ALA A 80 -6.52 29.19 -9.45
C ALA A 80 -6.71 28.15 -10.59
N VAL A 81 -5.78 27.22 -10.80
CA VAL A 81 -6.00 26.06 -11.68
C VAL A 81 -6.70 24.98 -10.87
N LYS A 82 -8.00 24.83 -11.08
CA LYS A 82 -8.74 23.67 -10.54
C LYS A 82 -8.45 22.48 -11.44
N SER A 83 -7.92 21.40 -10.88
CA SER A 83 -7.88 20.10 -11.57
C SER A 83 -9.26 19.46 -11.51
N LEU A 84 -9.69 18.87 -12.63
CA LEU A 84 -10.81 17.94 -12.64
C LEU A 84 -10.24 16.54 -12.47
N GLU A 85 -10.52 15.90 -11.33
CA GLU A 85 -10.09 14.54 -11.03
C GLU A 85 -11.30 13.66 -10.76
N PHE A 86 -11.32 12.47 -11.37
CA PHE A 86 -12.35 11.47 -11.14
C PHE A 86 -11.73 10.34 -10.30
N GLN A 87 -11.97 10.38 -9.00
CA GLN A 87 -11.51 9.36 -8.06
C GLN A 87 -12.66 8.42 -7.72
N PHE A 88 -12.37 7.11 -7.70
CA PHE A 88 -13.35 6.08 -7.37
C PHE A 88 -12.78 5.18 -6.28
N ALA A 89 -13.53 5.04 -5.19
CA ALA A 89 -13.23 4.05 -4.17
C ALA A 89 -13.73 2.66 -4.61
N LYS A 90 -13.08 1.62 -4.11
CA LYS A 90 -13.54 0.24 -4.21
C LYS A 90 -14.09 -0.21 -2.86
N GLU A 91 -14.92 -1.25 -2.87
CA GLU A 91 -15.45 -1.84 -1.66
C GLU A 91 -14.33 -2.42 -0.77
N GLU A 92 -14.43 -2.13 0.52
CA GLU A 92 -13.58 -2.67 1.58
C GLU A 92 -14.20 -3.96 2.13
N THR A 93 -13.35 -4.91 2.50
CA THR A 93 -13.77 -6.20 3.03
C THR A 93 -12.92 -6.53 4.24
N GLU A 94 -13.55 -7.03 5.30
CA GLU A 94 -12.84 -7.51 6.48
C GLU A 94 -12.19 -8.86 6.19
N THR A 95 -11.00 -9.08 6.76
CA THR A 95 -10.42 -10.42 6.80
C THR A 95 -11.19 -11.27 7.82
N PRO A 96 -11.17 -12.62 7.67
CA PRO A 96 -11.89 -13.52 8.56
C PRO A 96 -11.58 -13.37 10.05
#